data_AF-A0A6C1E681-F1
#
_entry.id   AF-A0A6C1E681-F1
#
_cell.length_a   1.000
_cell.length_b   1.000
_cell.length_c   1.000
_cell.angle_alpha   90.00
_cell.angle_beta   90.00
_cell.angle_gamma   90.00
#
_symmetry.space_group_name_H-M   'P 1'
#
loop_
_entity.id
_entity.type
_entity.pdbx_description
1 polymer ?
#
loop_
_entity_poly.entity_id
_entity_poly.type
_entity_poly.pdbx_seq_one_letter_code
_entity_poly.pdbx_strand_id
1 'polypeptide(L)'
;MLINRLSRVRSVRYFYNAKPILSKEVSRRVIVAPASHFRTSSPNLKSNIPIHEYKQLPEDSNYIEKHYRELQIFLNEFLMKKLNKTYADFEGNPDELVFQLEKFIELEVTSKCTDHTTSDSRKGGFKSIGDRIVVDRYLDFVKDVRLTLLLNGGHSFIFDVMLQAKEVFDKMQKQ
;
A
#
# COMPACT_ATOMS: atom_id res chain seq x y z
N MET A 1 -68.55 45.16 27.03
CA MET A 1 -69.39 43.96 26.85
C MET A 1 -68.45 42.76 26.85
N LEU A 2 -68.16 42.07 27.94
CA LEU A 2 -68.97 41.18 28.80
C LEU A 2 -69.59 39.95 28.08
N ILE A 3 -68.91 38.83 28.33
CA ILE A 3 -69.35 37.43 28.57
C ILE A 3 -70.00 36.62 27.42
N ASN A 4 -69.50 35.37 27.32
CA ASN A 4 -70.19 34.08 27.16
C ASN A 4 -69.63 33.28 25.95
N ARG A 5 -69.28 31.98 26.03
CA ARG A 5 -69.87 30.87 26.77
C ARG A 5 -68.86 29.76 27.07
N LEU A 6 -69.01 29.14 28.23
CA LEU A 6 -68.53 27.81 28.58
C LEU A 6 -69.23 26.73 27.73
N SER A 7 -68.50 25.70 27.33
CA SER A 7 -69.09 24.36 27.18
C SER A 7 -68.07 23.28 27.53
N ARG A 8 -68.57 22.31 28.29
CA ARG A 8 -67.87 21.30 29.08
C ARG A 8 -68.28 19.95 28.51
N VAL A 9 -67.40 19.19 27.84
CA VAL A 9 -67.73 17.82 27.43
C VAL A 9 -66.53 16.86 27.48
N ARG A 10 -66.55 16.06 28.56
CA ARG A 10 -66.33 14.61 28.71
C ARG A 10 -65.08 13.89 28.16
N SER A 11 -64.53 13.11 29.09
CA SER A 11 -63.51 12.06 29.00
C SER A 11 -63.86 10.92 28.03
N VAL A 12 -62.87 10.46 27.27
CA VAL A 12 -62.93 9.22 26.47
C VAL A 12 -61.67 8.37 26.71
N ARG A 13 -61.93 7.26 27.41
CA ARG A 13 -61.25 5.96 27.54
C ARG A 13 -59.96 5.75 26.73
N TYR A 14 -58.88 5.47 27.45
CA TYR A 14 -57.66 4.84 26.93
C TYR A 14 -57.91 3.35 26.65
N PHE A 15 -57.64 2.92 25.42
CA PHE A 15 -57.54 1.51 25.07
C PHE A 15 -56.08 1.17 24.79
N TYR A 16 -55.54 0.22 25.55
CA TYR A 16 -54.27 -0.44 25.29
C TYR A 16 -54.50 -1.67 24.40
N ASN A 17 -53.62 -1.88 23.43
CA ASN A 17 -53.32 -3.14 22.72
C ASN A 17 -52.00 -2.88 21.97
N ALA A 18 -51.02 -3.76 21.79
CA ALA A 18 -50.71 -5.09 22.25
C ALA A 18 -49.17 -5.26 22.07
N LYS A 19 -48.54 -6.19 22.78
CA LYS A 19 -47.08 -6.42 22.72
C LYS A 19 -46.64 -6.93 21.33
N PRO A 20 -45.48 -6.50 20.78
CA PRO A 20 -44.93 -7.12 19.57
C PRO A 20 -44.24 -8.45 19.92
N ILE A 21 -44.72 -9.53 19.29
CA ILE A 21 -44.04 -10.84 19.27
C ILE A 21 -42.91 -10.75 18.24
N LEU A 22 -41.66 -10.79 18.69
CA LEU A 22 -40.48 -10.84 17.83
C LEU A 22 -39.90 -12.27 17.89
N SER A 23 -40.34 -13.14 16.99
CA SER A 23 -39.66 -14.40 16.71
C SER A 23 -38.68 -14.19 15.56
N LYS A 24 -37.40 -13.93 15.87
CA LYS A 24 -36.30 -14.11 14.90
C LYS A 24 -35.80 -15.55 15.03
N GLU A 25 -36.20 -16.38 14.07
CA GLU A 25 -35.63 -17.71 13.90
C GLU A 25 -34.20 -17.55 13.35
N VAL A 26 -33.19 -17.70 14.21
CA VAL A 26 -31.77 -17.61 13.82
C VAL A 26 -31.30 -19.00 13.41
N SER A 27 -31.11 -19.21 12.12
CA SER A 27 -30.52 -20.44 11.58
C SER A 27 -29.09 -20.63 12.09
N ARG A 28 -28.84 -21.70 12.86
CA ARG A 28 -27.51 -22.08 13.38
C ARG A 28 -26.65 -22.79 12.34
N ARG A 29 -26.63 -22.31 11.10
CA ARG A 29 -25.67 -22.78 10.10
C ARG A 29 -24.43 -21.92 10.17
N VAL A 30 -23.35 -22.47 10.72
CA VAL A 30 -22.02 -21.87 10.61
C VAL A 30 -21.63 -21.93 9.13
N ILE A 31 -21.72 -20.80 8.43
CA ILE A 31 -21.15 -20.67 7.10
C ILE A 31 -19.64 -20.49 7.32
N VAL A 32 -18.89 -21.60 7.25
CA VAL A 32 -17.43 -21.55 7.20
C VAL A 32 -17.06 -21.10 5.81
N ALA A 33 -16.57 -19.86 5.68
CA ALA A 33 -15.99 -19.40 4.42
C ALA A 33 -14.81 -20.33 4.06
N PRO A 34 -14.65 -20.72 2.78
CA PRO A 34 -13.47 -21.47 2.36
C PRO A 34 -12.23 -20.69 2.77
N ALA A 35 -11.26 -21.38 3.36
CA ALA A 35 -10.03 -20.77 3.85
C ALA A 35 -9.36 -20.00 2.71
N SER A 36 -9.47 -18.68 2.77
CA SER A 36 -8.75 -17.76 1.90
C SER A 36 -7.26 -18.08 2.03
N HIS A 37 -6.62 -18.51 0.95
CA HIS A 37 -5.18 -18.69 0.85
C HIS A 37 -4.41 -17.37 1.00
N PHE A 38 -5.08 -16.23 1.19
CA PHE A 38 -4.43 -14.96 1.48
C PHE A 38 -4.22 -14.83 2.98
N ARG A 39 -2.99 -15.12 3.42
CA ARG A 39 -2.53 -14.74 4.76
C ARG A 39 -2.69 -13.23 4.93
N THR A 40 -3.57 -12.84 5.84
CA THR A 40 -3.61 -11.50 6.40
C THR A 40 -2.25 -11.24 7.06
N SER A 41 -1.47 -10.34 6.46
CA SER A 41 -0.17 -9.90 6.95
C SER A 41 -0.32 -9.25 8.33
N SER A 42 0.32 -9.83 9.34
CA SER A 42 0.52 -9.16 10.63
C SER A 42 1.55 -8.02 10.45
N PRO A 43 1.41 -6.89 11.15
CA PRO A 43 2.28 -5.73 10.96
C PRO A 43 3.68 -5.86 11.58
N ASN A 44 4.11 -7.05 12.00
CA ASN A 44 5.36 -7.26 12.76
C ASN A 44 6.23 -8.43 12.29
N LEU A 45 5.99 -9.01 11.11
CA LEU A 45 7.01 -9.86 10.50
C LEU A 45 8.02 -8.95 9.80
N LYS A 46 9.24 -8.89 10.33
CA LYS A 46 10.43 -8.72 9.47
C LYS A 46 10.22 -9.70 8.32
N SER A 47 10.01 -9.21 7.09
CA SER A 47 10.09 -10.14 5.96
C SER A 47 11.47 -10.71 6.04
N ASN A 48 11.58 -12.02 6.09
CA ASN A 48 12.75 -12.64 5.53
C ASN A 48 12.32 -12.94 4.11
N ILE A 49 12.80 -12.13 3.15
CA ILE A 49 12.68 -12.52 1.75
C ILE A 49 13.44 -13.86 1.64
N PRO A 50 12.78 -14.92 1.17
CA PRO A 50 13.42 -16.22 1.10
C PRO A 50 14.60 -16.15 0.12
N ILE A 51 15.74 -16.70 0.54
CA ILE A 51 16.90 -16.90 -0.33
C ILE A 51 16.84 -18.36 -0.79
N HIS A 52 16.37 -18.58 -2.01
CA HIS A 52 16.16 -19.89 -2.61
C HIS A 52 16.79 -19.94 -4.01
N GLU A 53 16.61 -21.06 -4.72
CA GLU A 53 16.93 -21.14 -6.13
C GLU A 53 16.15 -20.09 -6.94
N TYR A 54 16.81 -19.57 -7.98
CA TYR A 54 16.24 -18.59 -8.87
C TYR A 54 14.95 -19.10 -9.51
N LYS A 55 13.92 -18.27 -9.45
CA LYS A 55 12.65 -18.48 -10.14
C LYS A 55 12.45 -17.36 -11.14
N GLN A 56 12.06 -17.73 -12.35
CA GLN A 56 11.64 -16.74 -13.34
C GLN A 56 10.39 -16.02 -12.82
N LEU A 57 10.34 -14.71 -13.09
CA LEU A 57 9.16 -13.92 -12.78
C LEU A 57 7.98 -14.38 -13.66
N PRO A 58 6.73 -14.31 -13.16
CA PRO A 58 5.54 -14.56 -13.96
C PRO A 58 5.49 -13.66 -15.21
N GLU A 59 4.90 -14.15 -16.31
CA GLU A 59 4.77 -13.38 -17.55
C GLU A 59 3.94 -12.10 -17.39
N ASP A 60 3.05 -12.04 -16.40
CA ASP A 60 2.19 -10.90 -16.07
C ASP A 60 2.83 -9.92 -15.06
N SER A 61 4.16 -9.83 -15.03
CA SER A 61 4.94 -8.99 -14.10
C SER A 61 4.88 -7.47 -14.34
N ASN A 62 3.76 -6.98 -14.87
CA ASN A 62 3.50 -5.56 -15.15
C ASN A 62 3.58 -4.69 -13.89
N TYR A 63 3.45 -5.29 -12.71
CA TYR A 63 3.55 -4.59 -11.42
C TYR A 63 4.94 -3.98 -11.19
N ILE A 64 6.02 -4.60 -11.68
CA ILE A 64 7.38 -4.06 -11.52
C ILE A 64 7.85 -3.29 -12.76
N GLU A 65 7.39 -3.66 -13.96
CA GLU A 65 7.74 -2.97 -15.21
C GLU A 65 7.29 -1.50 -15.22
N LYS A 66 6.16 -1.18 -14.59
CA LYS A 66 5.70 0.22 -14.47
C LYS A 66 6.68 1.12 -13.70
N HIS A 67 7.63 0.54 -12.94
CA HIS A 67 8.60 1.25 -12.10
C HIS A 67 10.01 1.32 -12.70
N TYR A 68 10.18 1.11 -14.01
CA TYR A 68 11.49 1.22 -14.66
C TYR A 68 12.21 2.55 -14.37
N ARG A 69 11.46 3.65 -14.30
CA ARG A 69 12.03 4.97 -14.04
C ARG A 69 12.57 5.06 -12.62
N GLU A 70 11.80 4.58 -11.65
CA GLU A 70 12.14 4.57 -10.22
C GLU A 70 13.33 3.66 -9.96
N LEU A 71 13.39 2.48 -10.60
CA LEU A 71 14.56 1.59 -10.60
C LEU A 71 15.80 2.33 -11.11
N GLN A 72 15.72 2.96 -12.27
CA GLN A 72 16.86 3.66 -12.85
C GLN A 72 17.32 4.85 -12.00
N ILE A 73 16.38 5.60 -11.40
CA ILE A 73 16.69 6.71 -10.49
C ILE A 73 17.40 6.17 -9.24
N PHE A 74 16.86 5.13 -8.60
CA PHE A 74 17.47 4.55 -7.41
C PHE A 74 18.88 4.01 -7.68
N LEU A 75 19.08 3.31 -8.80
CA LEU A 75 20.39 2.83 -9.22
C LEU A 75 21.39 3.98 -9.41
N ASN A 76 21.03 4.98 -10.22
CA ASN A 76 21.96 6.04 -10.62
C ASN A 76 22.18 7.09 -9.55
N GLU A 77 21.14 7.48 -8.81
CA GLU A 77 21.21 8.59 -7.85
C GLU A 77 21.64 8.13 -6.46
N PHE A 78 21.35 6.88 -6.09
CA PHE A 78 21.61 6.37 -4.75
C PHE A 78 22.66 5.26 -4.75
N LEU A 79 22.40 4.13 -5.41
CA LEU A 79 23.30 2.97 -5.33
C LEU A 79 24.68 3.27 -5.90
N MET A 80 24.76 3.73 -7.15
CA MET A 80 26.03 4.03 -7.81
C MET A 80 26.72 5.26 -7.23
N LYS A 81 25.99 6.36 -7.03
CA LYS A 81 26.59 7.63 -6.57
C LYS A 81 26.99 7.65 -5.09
N LYS A 82 26.21 7.02 -4.20
CA LYS A 82 26.44 7.09 -2.75
C LYS A 82 27.06 5.84 -2.18
N LEU A 83 26.69 4.67 -2.68
CA LEU A 83 27.13 3.39 -2.15
C LEU A 83 28.21 2.72 -3.02
N ASN A 84 28.42 3.19 -4.26
CA ASN A 84 29.23 2.52 -5.28
C ASN A 84 28.85 1.04 -5.44
N LYS A 85 27.54 0.77 -5.44
CA LYS A 85 26.95 -0.57 -5.58
C LYS A 85 25.94 -0.61 -6.72
N THR A 86 25.64 -1.83 -7.15
CA THR A 86 24.63 -2.23 -8.13
C THR A 86 23.59 -3.13 -7.45
N TYR A 87 22.54 -3.56 -8.17
CA TYR A 87 21.56 -4.47 -7.56
C TYR A 87 22.16 -5.85 -7.28
N ALA A 88 23.04 -6.36 -8.14
CA ALA A 88 23.75 -7.62 -7.93
C ALA A 88 24.59 -7.67 -6.63
N ASP A 89 25.04 -6.54 -6.09
CA ASP A 89 25.81 -6.49 -4.84
C ASP A 89 24.99 -6.83 -3.58
N PHE A 90 23.67 -6.98 -3.73
CA PHE A 90 22.74 -7.39 -2.67
C PHE A 90 22.31 -8.86 -2.79
N GLU A 91 22.94 -9.63 -3.69
CA GLU A 91 22.72 -11.07 -3.78
C GLU A 91 23.04 -11.75 -2.44
N GLY A 92 22.10 -12.54 -1.93
CA GLY A 92 22.19 -13.18 -0.62
C GLY A 92 21.77 -12.30 0.56
N ASN A 93 21.44 -11.02 0.36
CA ASN A 93 20.77 -10.21 1.37
C ASN A 93 19.74 -9.24 0.73
N PRO A 94 18.63 -9.78 0.20
CA PRO A 94 17.58 -8.97 -0.43
C PRO A 94 16.88 -8.01 0.53
N ASP A 95 16.82 -8.32 1.83
CA ASP A 95 16.23 -7.42 2.83
C ASP A 95 17.08 -6.15 3.02
N GLU A 96 18.41 -6.24 2.86
CA GLU A 96 19.29 -5.05 2.85
C GLU A 96 19.00 -4.14 1.66
N LEU A 97 18.72 -4.70 0.48
CA LEU A 97 18.33 -3.90 -0.69
C LEU A 97 17.04 -3.11 -0.41
N VAL A 98 16.02 -3.78 0.14
CA VAL A 98 14.74 -3.15 0.49
C VAL A 98 14.96 -2.05 1.54
N PHE A 99 15.79 -2.32 2.56
CA PHE A 99 16.14 -1.33 3.57
C PHE A 99 16.84 -0.10 2.98
N GLN A 100 17.81 -0.29 2.08
CA GLN A 100 18.48 0.82 1.40
C GLN A 100 17.50 1.63 0.54
N LEU A 101 16.52 0.97 -0.07
CA LEU A 101 15.48 1.64 -0.85
C LEU A 101 14.52 2.47 0.03
N GLU A 102 14.06 1.91 1.15
CA GLU A 102 13.24 2.65 2.12
C GLU A 102 13.99 3.88 2.65
N LYS A 103 15.27 3.71 2.96
CA LYS A 103 16.17 4.79 3.37
C LYS A 103 16.32 5.87 2.29
N PHE A 104 16.45 5.49 1.03
CA PHE A 104 16.49 6.44 -0.08
C PHE A 104 15.20 7.27 -0.14
N ILE A 105 14.04 6.63 -0.01
CA ILE A 105 12.75 7.33 -0.07
C ILE A 105 12.63 8.32 1.09
N GLU A 106 12.97 7.92 2.30
CA GLU A 106 12.92 8.81 3.46
C GLU A 106 13.87 10.01 3.31
N LEU A 107 15.12 9.77 2.91
CA LEU A 107 16.16 10.80 2.85
C LEU A 107 16.09 11.70 1.64
N GLU A 108 15.70 11.19 0.47
CA GLU A 108 15.76 11.92 -0.81
C GLU A 108 14.41 12.29 -1.39
N VAL A 109 13.37 11.49 -1.15
CA VAL A 109 12.05 11.71 -1.75
C VAL A 109 11.17 12.48 -0.77
N THR A 110 10.96 11.93 0.42
CA THR A 110 10.11 12.53 1.46
C THR A 110 10.66 13.88 1.93
N SER A 111 11.97 13.98 2.15
CA SER A 111 12.61 15.24 2.57
C SER A 111 12.40 16.40 1.59
N LYS A 112 12.34 16.12 0.27
CA LYS A 112 12.08 17.15 -0.76
C LYS A 112 10.60 17.55 -0.78
N CYS A 113 9.71 16.60 -0.52
CA CYS A 113 8.26 16.73 -0.62
C CYS A 113 7.56 17.27 0.64
N THR A 114 8.22 17.22 1.81
CA THR A 114 7.66 17.72 3.07
C THR A 114 8.11 19.16 3.37
N ASP A 115 7.21 19.95 3.94
CA ASP A 115 7.55 21.26 4.53
C ASP A 115 8.01 21.09 5.98
N HIS A 116 9.28 21.39 6.25
CA HIS A 116 9.84 21.39 7.61
C HIS A 116 9.46 22.63 8.42
N THR A 117 8.73 23.58 7.84
CA THR A 117 8.44 24.89 8.42
C THR A 117 7.22 24.93 9.35
N THR A 118 6.36 23.91 9.34
CA THR A 118 5.21 23.83 10.28
C THR A 118 5.53 22.87 11.41
N SER A 119 6.21 23.39 12.43
CA SER A 119 6.64 22.69 13.65
C SER A 119 5.50 22.36 14.64
N ASP A 120 4.23 22.36 14.23
CA ASP A 120 3.12 22.07 15.13
C ASP A 120 2.28 20.86 14.70
N SER A 121 2.44 19.81 15.50
CA SER A 121 1.49 18.73 15.78
C SER A 121 0.98 17.83 14.63
N ARG A 122 1.60 16.64 14.57
CA ARG A 122 0.96 15.32 14.29
C ARG A 122 0.42 15.04 12.89
N LYS A 123 0.62 15.92 11.91
CA LYS A 123 0.39 15.57 10.50
C LYS A 123 1.36 16.35 9.62
N GLY A 124 2.53 15.77 9.36
CA GLY A 124 3.47 16.31 8.38
C GLY A 124 2.75 16.53 7.06
N GLY A 125 2.58 17.79 6.67
CA GLY A 125 1.90 18.17 5.44
C GLY A 125 2.84 18.02 4.26
N PHE A 126 2.36 17.44 3.17
CA PHE A 126 3.03 17.57 1.87
C PHE A 126 2.82 18.98 1.32
N LYS A 127 3.85 19.56 0.70
CA LYS A 127 3.80 20.89 0.05
C LYS A 127 2.65 21.01 -0.94
N SER A 128 2.42 19.95 -1.71
CA SER A 128 1.35 19.86 -2.69
C SER A 128 0.71 18.48 -2.73
N ILE A 129 -0.46 18.38 -3.35
CA ILE A 129 -1.08 17.08 -3.67
C ILE A 129 -0.18 16.24 -4.60
N GLY A 130 0.59 16.90 -5.48
CA GLY A 130 1.55 16.25 -6.36
C GLY A 130 2.68 15.58 -5.59
N ASP A 131 3.22 16.25 -4.57
CA ASP A 131 4.27 15.71 -3.70
C ASP A 131 3.81 14.47 -2.94
N ARG A 132 2.56 14.48 -2.47
CA ARG A 132 1.95 13.30 -1.87
C ARG A 132 1.87 12.13 -2.86
N ILE A 133 1.41 12.38 -4.08
CA ILE A 133 1.30 11.34 -5.13
C ILE A 133 2.68 10.77 -5.47
N VAL A 134 3.73 11.61 -5.52
CA VAL A 134 5.09 11.16 -5.77
C VAL A 134 5.56 10.20 -4.68
N VAL A 135 5.36 10.56 -3.40
CA VAL A 135 5.74 9.70 -2.27
C VAL A 135 4.93 8.41 -2.28
N ASP A 136 3.61 8.47 -2.48
CA ASP A 136 2.75 7.29 -2.56
C ASP A 136 3.21 6.32 -3.67
N ARG A 137 3.61 6.84 -4.83
CA ARG A 137 4.19 6.04 -5.94
C ARG A 137 5.49 5.35 -5.54
N TYR A 138 6.38 6.02 -4.81
CA TYR A 138 7.62 5.41 -4.31
C TYR A 138 7.36 4.36 -3.21
N LEU A 139 6.32 4.52 -2.39
CA LEU A 139 5.90 3.50 -1.44
C LEU A 139 5.36 2.25 -2.16
N ASP A 140 4.62 2.42 -3.25
CA ASP A 140 4.19 1.30 -4.08
C ASP A 140 5.36 0.63 -4.80
N PHE A 141 6.35 1.41 -5.23
CA PHE A 141 7.60 0.88 -5.78
C PHE A 141 8.32 -0.06 -4.80
N VAL A 142 8.45 0.29 -3.52
CA VAL A 142 9.04 -0.60 -2.50
C VAL A 142 8.29 -1.92 -2.39
N LYS A 143 6.95 -1.87 -2.36
CA LYS A 143 6.11 -3.07 -2.26
C LYS A 143 6.34 -3.98 -3.46
N ASP A 144 6.37 -3.40 -4.66
CA ASP A 144 6.52 -4.14 -5.91
C ASP A 144 7.94 -4.72 -6.05
N VAL A 145 8.99 -4.03 -5.58
CA VAL A 145 10.36 -4.57 -5.46
C VAL A 145 10.40 -5.77 -4.51
N ARG A 146 9.80 -5.63 -3.32
CA ARG A 146 9.76 -6.71 -2.33
C ARG A 146 9.00 -7.93 -2.86
N LEU A 147 7.90 -7.71 -3.58
CA LEU A 147 7.14 -8.76 -4.24
C LEU A 147 7.97 -9.45 -5.32
N THR A 148 8.69 -8.68 -6.14
CA THR A 148 9.59 -9.23 -7.18
C THR A 148 10.64 -10.15 -6.56
N LEU A 149 11.29 -9.68 -5.49
CA LEU A 149 12.29 -10.47 -4.76
C LEU A 149 11.68 -11.72 -4.12
N LEU A 150 10.46 -11.63 -3.59
CA LEU A 150 9.76 -12.79 -3.03
C LEU A 150 9.45 -13.85 -4.11
N LEU A 151 9.04 -13.41 -5.30
CA LEU A 151 8.64 -14.30 -6.39
C LEU A 151 9.84 -14.94 -7.08
N ASN A 152 10.95 -14.22 -7.21
CA ASN A 152 12.12 -14.71 -7.93
C ASN A 152 13.13 -15.49 -7.08
N GLY A 153 12.86 -15.68 -5.78
CA GLY A 153 13.75 -16.40 -4.86
C GLY A 153 14.81 -15.54 -4.17
N GLY A 154 14.63 -14.23 -4.14
CA GLY A 154 15.48 -13.28 -3.42
C GLY A 154 16.65 -12.74 -4.23
N HIS A 155 16.62 -12.91 -5.55
CA HIS A 155 17.72 -12.52 -6.44
C HIS A 155 17.59 -11.07 -6.90
N SER A 156 18.43 -10.18 -6.39
CA SER A 156 18.42 -8.76 -6.72
C SER A 156 18.98 -8.45 -8.11
N PHE A 157 19.83 -9.30 -8.70
CA PHE A 157 20.40 -9.08 -10.04
C PHE A 157 19.32 -8.94 -11.13
N ILE A 158 18.10 -9.44 -10.88
CA ILE A 158 16.98 -9.35 -11.82
C ILE A 158 16.70 -7.90 -12.24
N PHE A 159 16.90 -6.94 -11.33
CA PHE A 159 16.65 -5.53 -11.62
C PHE A 159 17.67 -4.96 -12.61
N ASP A 160 18.94 -5.42 -12.55
CA ASP A 160 19.95 -5.06 -13.55
C ASP A 160 19.57 -5.62 -14.92
N VAL A 161 19.13 -6.89 -14.98
CA VAL A 161 18.68 -7.53 -16.23
C VAL A 161 17.48 -6.81 -16.82
N MET A 162 16.49 -6.47 -16.00
CA MET A 162 15.31 -5.72 -16.41
C MET A 162 15.66 -4.36 -17.00
N LEU A 163 16.56 -3.61 -16.35
CA LEU A 163 17.01 -2.30 -16.85
C LEU A 163 17.78 -2.42 -18.17
N GLN A 164 18.67 -3.40 -18.29
CA GLN A 164 19.41 -3.66 -19.54
C GLN A 164 18.47 -4.04 -20.69
N ALA A 165 17.50 -4.92 -20.45
CA ALA A 165 16.51 -5.32 -21.44
C ALA A 165 15.69 -4.12 -21.94
N LYS A 166 15.26 -3.26 -21.00
CA LYS A 166 14.56 -2.02 -21.32
C LYS A 166 15.40 -1.07 -22.17
N GLU A 167 16.69 -0.91 -21.84
CA GLU A 167 17.59 -0.04 -22.60
C GLU A 167 17.78 -0.53 -24.04
N VAL A 168 17.92 -1.85 -24.24
CA VAL A 168 18.01 -2.45 -25.58
C VAL A 168 16.72 -2.22 -26.37
N PHE A 169 15.56 -2.46 -25.73
CA PHE A 169 14.26 -2.23 -26.35
C PHE A 169 14.05 -0.77 -26.76
N ASP A 170 14.36 0.19 -25.87
CA ASP A 170 14.27 1.62 -26.15
C ASP A 170 15.20 2.05 -27.30
N LYS A 171 16.38 1.42 -27.46
CA LYS A 171 17.29 1.67 -28.58
C LYS A 171 16.73 1.16 -29.90
N MET A 172 16.11 -0.02 -29.90
CA MET A 172 15.49 -0.59 -31.10
C MET A 172 14.30 0.23 -31.58
N GLN A 173 13.49 0.79 -30.69
CA GLN A 173 12.35 1.63 -31.08
C GLN A 173 12.73 2.98 -31.71
N LYS A 174 13.97 3.43 -31.49
CA LYS A 174 14.49 4.69 -32.04
C LYS A 174 15.14 4.52 -33.42
N GLN A 175 15.32 3.27 -33.87
CA GLN A 175 15.77 2.93 -35.21
C GLN A 175 14.56 2.77 -36.14
#